data_AF-A0AA35PNI2-F1
#
_entry.id   AF-A0AA35PNI2-F1
#
_cell.length_a   1.000
_cell.length_b   1.000
_cell.length_c   1.000
_cell.angle_alpha   90.00
_cell.angle_beta   90.00
_cell.angle_gamma   90.00
#
_symmetry.space_group_name_H-M   'P 1'
#
loop_
_entity.id
_entity.type
_entity.pdbx_description
1 polymer ?
#
loop_
_entity_poly.entity_id
_entity_poly.type
_entity_poly.pdbx_seq_one_letter_code
_entity_poly.pdbx_strand_id
1 'polypeptide(L)'
;MGPFLLLTWLGRSTCRMGVSWTPSFVATLPPSCQPPSCLLPPPSAGTLTVEQIYQDRDQFAKLVREVAAPDVGRMGIEILSFTIKDVYDKVSYLSSLGKTQTAVVQRDADIGVAEAERDAGIREAEYKREMLDVKFMADTKVADSKRAFEMQKAAFSQEINIKTAQAQLAYELQGAKEQQKIRQEEIEIEVVQRRKQIDVEEQEVIRMDKELIATVKLPAEAEAHRMQEIAEGEKVKQVLIARAEGEKIRKIGEAEALVIEAIGKAEAEKMKLKAEAYQQYGEAAKMALVLDALPQVRRLMGMGGGERESCLPLSPWGLRLDPDTLPSLSLSLSLSDCCQGGRTSLKGG
;
A
#
# COMPACT_ATOMS: atom_id res chain seq x y z
N MET A 1 37.33 -58.69 -37.48
CA MET A 1 38.44 -57.75 -37.20
C MET A 1 38.41 -57.47 -35.70
N GLY A 2 39.32 -57.93 -34.85
CA GLY A 2 40.58 -58.66 -35.08
C GLY A 2 41.72 -58.01 -34.29
N PRO A 3 41.91 -58.34 -33.00
CA PRO A 3 43.07 -57.88 -32.23
C PRO A 3 44.27 -58.81 -32.47
N PHE A 4 45.41 -58.24 -32.89
CA PHE A 4 46.72 -58.90 -32.98
C PHE A 4 47.59 -58.35 -31.83
N LEU A 5 48.12 -59.14 -30.90
CA LEU A 5 49.14 -60.23 -30.97
C LEU A 5 50.57 -59.72 -30.75
N LEU A 6 51.44 -60.66 -30.30
CA LEU A 6 52.89 -60.59 -30.03
C LEU A 6 53.27 -60.26 -28.55
N LEU A 7 54.13 -61.03 -27.87
CA LEU A 7 54.60 -62.41 -28.14
C LEU A 7 55.18 -63.10 -26.87
N THR A 8 54.83 -64.40 -26.69
CA THR A 8 55.56 -65.50 -26.00
C THR A 8 56.32 -65.31 -24.68
N TRP A 9 55.94 -66.15 -23.69
CA TRP A 9 56.90 -66.90 -22.87
C TRP A 9 56.44 -68.37 -22.77
N LEU A 10 57.08 -69.28 -23.51
CA LEU A 10 57.08 -70.72 -23.18
C LEU A 10 58.24 -70.93 -22.19
N GLY A 11 58.15 -71.77 -21.17
CA GLY A 11 57.26 -72.92 -21.02
C GLY A 11 58.08 -74.21 -21.11
N ARG A 12 58.68 -74.63 -19.98
CA ARG A 12 59.18 -76.00 -19.82
C ARG A 12 58.99 -76.50 -18.39
N SER A 13 58.27 -77.60 -18.30
CA SER A 13 58.00 -78.37 -17.08
C SER A 13 59.24 -79.16 -16.66
N THR A 14 59.41 -79.39 -15.34
CA THR A 14 59.10 -80.69 -14.70
C THR A 14 59.52 -80.69 -13.23
N CYS A 15 58.81 -81.47 -12.41
CA CYS A 15 59.11 -81.67 -11.00
C CYS A 15 60.44 -82.42 -10.78
N ARG A 16 61.08 -82.21 -9.64
CA ARG A 16 61.91 -83.24 -9.00
C ARG A 16 61.80 -83.22 -7.48
N MET A 17 61.22 -84.29 -6.93
CA MET A 17 61.44 -84.73 -5.55
C MET A 17 62.88 -85.22 -5.40
N GLY A 18 63.45 -85.28 -4.18
CA GLY A 18 64.71 -86.02 -3.99
C GLY A 18 65.52 -85.72 -2.71
N VAL A 19 65.06 -86.29 -1.60
CA VAL A 19 65.81 -86.75 -0.41
C VAL A 19 67.34 -86.91 -0.52
N SER A 20 68.05 -86.30 0.45
CA SER A 20 69.07 -86.88 1.38
C SER A 20 70.30 -87.71 0.94
N TRP A 21 71.37 -87.57 1.76
CA TRP A 21 72.61 -88.38 1.89
C TRP A 21 73.75 -88.16 0.86
N THR A 22 74.79 -87.44 1.31
CA THR A 22 76.27 -87.74 1.32
C THR A 22 76.93 -88.60 0.21
N PRO A 23 78.24 -88.45 -0.11
CA PRO A 23 79.31 -87.88 0.75
C PRO A 23 80.34 -86.94 0.09
N SER A 24 80.98 -86.09 0.91
CA SER A 24 82.29 -85.49 0.58
C SER A 24 83.39 -86.21 1.36
N PHE A 25 84.41 -86.66 0.63
CA PHE A 25 85.43 -87.61 1.08
C PHE A 25 86.48 -86.93 1.98
N VAL A 26 86.42 -87.16 3.30
CA VAL A 26 87.51 -86.76 4.22
C VAL A 26 88.54 -87.88 4.26
N ALA A 27 89.67 -87.68 3.58
CA ALA A 27 90.79 -88.62 3.61
C ALA A 27 91.38 -88.69 5.02
N THR A 28 91.15 -89.80 5.71
CA THR A 28 91.70 -90.06 7.05
C THR A 28 93.13 -90.60 6.89
N LEU A 29 94.14 -89.76 7.14
CA LEU A 29 95.52 -90.20 7.25
C LEU A 29 95.78 -90.85 8.63
N PRO A 30 96.66 -91.85 8.74
CA PRO A 30 96.92 -92.57 9.99
C PRO A 30 97.64 -91.69 11.04
N PRO A 31 97.38 -91.91 12.35
CA PRO A 31 97.92 -91.09 13.43
C PRO A 31 99.35 -91.54 13.82
N SER A 32 100.32 -91.32 12.93
CA SER A 32 101.72 -91.69 13.18
C SER A 32 102.74 -90.73 12.55
N CYS A 33 102.54 -89.42 12.71
CA CYS A 33 103.54 -88.37 12.49
C CYS A 33 103.05 -87.00 13.02
N GLN A 34 102.96 -86.85 14.35
CA GLN A 34 103.00 -85.50 14.94
C GLN A 34 104.47 -85.11 15.08
N PRO A 35 104.95 -84.03 14.43
CA PRO A 35 106.25 -83.47 14.79
C PRO A 35 106.19 -83.00 16.25
N PRO A 36 107.28 -83.13 17.03
CA PRO A 36 107.27 -82.72 18.42
C PRO A 36 106.88 -81.26 18.53
N SER A 37 106.04 -80.94 19.51
CA SER A 37 105.64 -79.59 19.85
C SER A 37 106.88 -78.73 20.08
N CYS A 38 107.28 -77.96 19.07
CA CYS A 38 108.19 -76.85 19.25
C CYS A 38 107.45 -75.81 20.11
N LEU A 39 107.54 -76.00 21.42
CA LEU A 39 107.29 -74.98 22.42
C LEU A 39 108.27 -73.85 22.14
N LEU A 40 107.86 -72.96 21.23
CA LEU A 40 108.40 -71.61 21.15
C LEU A 40 108.38 -71.07 22.59
N PRO A 41 109.51 -70.59 23.12
CA PRO A 41 109.51 -69.98 24.45
C PRO A 41 108.45 -68.86 24.46
N PRO A 42 107.73 -68.67 25.58
CA PRO A 42 106.68 -67.66 25.66
C PRO A 42 107.25 -66.30 25.23
N PRO A 43 106.46 -65.48 24.50
CA PRO A 43 106.91 -64.24 23.92
C PRO A 43 107.66 -63.37 24.94
N SER A 44 108.98 -63.25 24.75
CA SER A 44 109.82 -62.39 25.59
C SER A 44 109.35 -60.94 25.46
N ALA A 45 109.48 -60.15 26.53
CA ALA A 45 108.75 -58.90 26.78
C ALA A 45 108.82 -57.78 25.71
N GLY A 46 109.59 -57.94 24.63
CA GLY A 46 109.66 -57.00 23.49
C GLY A 46 108.69 -57.25 22.34
N THR A 47 107.79 -58.24 22.40
CA THR A 47 106.87 -58.58 21.28
C THR A 47 105.42 -58.12 21.45
N LEU A 48 105.03 -57.56 22.62
CA LEU A 48 103.69 -57.03 22.87
C LEU A 48 103.59 -55.56 22.47
N THR A 49 102.44 -55.12 21.95
CA THR A 49 102.23 -53.71 21.60
C THR A 49 101.91 -52.87 22.84
N VAL A 50 102.12 -51.56 22.74
CA VAL A 50 101.91 -50.61 23.85
C VAL A 50 100.44 -50.58 24.31
N GLU A 51 99.50 -50.79 23.40
CA GLU A 51 98.06 -50.87 23.65
C GLU A 51 97.72 -52.13 24.48
N GLN A 52 98.30 -53.28 24.13
CA GLN A 52 98.07 -54.55 24.84
C GLN A 52 98.61 -54.51 26.26
N ILE A 53 99.79 -53.91 26.47
CA ILE A 53 100.37 -53.70 27.81
C ILE A 53 99.48 -52.80 28.68
N TYR A 54 98.76 -51.85 28.07
CA TYR A 54 97.87 -50.95 28.79
C TYR A 54 96.50 -51.59 29.09
N GLN A 55 95.95 -52.36 28.15
CA GLN A 55 94.67 -53.08 28.30
C GLN A 55 94.78 -54.24 29.31
N ASP A 56 95.82 -55.07 29.22
CA ASP A 56 95.96 -56.33 29.94
C ASP A 56 97.23 -56.38 30.82
N ARG A 57 97.30 -55.45 31.79
CA ARG A 57 98.43 -55.31 32.73
C ARG A 57 98.79 -56.62 33.46
N ASP A 58 97.78 -57.41 33.87
CA ASP A 58 97.99 -58.66 34.59
C ASP A 58 98.58 -59.77 33.72
N GLN A 59 98.31 -59.76 32.40
CA GLN A 59 98.89 -60.73 31.47
C GLN A 59 100.39 -60.43 31.27
N PHE A 60 100.74 -59.16 31.04
CA PHE A 60 102.14 -58.72 30.98
C PHE A 60 102.90 -59.06 32.27
N ALA A 61 102.29 -58.82 33.44
CA ALA A 61 102.90 -59.13 34.73
C ALA A 61 103.16 -60.63 34.97
N LYS A 62 102.32 -61.52 34.42
CA LYS A 62 102.54 -62.99 34.45
C LYS A 62 103.71 -63.39 33.56
N LEU A 63 103.71 -62.93 32.30
CA LEU A 63 104.76 -63.27 31.32
C LEU A 63 106.15 -62.82 31.78
N VAL A 64 106.29 -61.61 32.34
CA VAL A 64 107.56 -61.13 32.89
C VAL A 64 108.04 -61.98 34.08
N ARG A 65 107.11 -62.45 34.93
CA ARG A 65 107.45 -63.35 36.06
C ARG A 65 107.93 -64.71 35.57
N GLU A 66 107.25 -65.30 34.59
CA GLU A 66 107.61 -66.62 34.02
C GLU A 66 109.00 -66.60 33.37
N VAL A 67 109.35 -65.52 32.66
CA VAL A 67 110.67 -65.37 32.04
C VAL A 67 111.77 -65.08 33.08
N ALA A 68 111.50 -64.25 34.10
CA ALA A 68 112.51 -63.84 35.08
C ALA A 68 112.78 -64.87 36.19
N ALA A 69 111.76 -65.65 36.59
CA ALA A 69 111.84 -66.64 37.67
C ALA A 69 113.04 -67.60 37.58
N PRO A 70 113.35 -68.26 36.43
CA PRO A 70 114.49 -69.17 36.36
C PRO A 70 115.85 -68.48 36.54
N ASP A 71 116.01 -67.22 36.11
CA ASP A 71 117.29 -66.53 36.16
C ASP A 71 117.63 -66.03 37.56
N VAL A 72 116.65 -65.45 38.29
CA VAL A 72 116.84 -65.07 39.70
C VAL A 72 116.90 -66.29 40.63
N GLY A 73 116.21 -67.39 40.27
CA GLY A 73 116.27 -68.65 41.00
C GLY A 73 117.67 -69.25 41.02
N ARG A 74 118.46 -69.14 39.93
CA ARG A 74 119.88 -69.55 39.91
C ARG A 74 120.77 -68.72 40.85
N MET A 75 120.34 -67.52 41.23
CA MET A 75 121.01 -66.67 42.22
C MET A 75 120.51 -66.92 43.66
N GLY A 76 119.55 -67.83 43.87
CA GLY A 76 118.95 -68.11 45.18
C GLY A 76 117.92 -67.08 45.65
N ILE A 77 117.32 -66.32 44.72
CA ILE A 77 116.30 -65.29 45.01
C ILE A 77 114.96 -65.71 44.39
N GLU A 78 113.87 -65.62 45.14
CA GLU A 78 112.51 -65.94 44.68
C GLU A 78 111.65 -64.68 44.56
N ILE A 79 110.83 -64.59 43.49
CA ILE A 79 109.93 -63.45 43.24
C ILE A 79 108.57 -63.73 43.90
N LEU A 80 108.38 -63.26 45.14
CA LEU A 80 107.11 -63.39 45.86
C LEU A 80 105.93 -62.69 45.16
N SER A 81 106.16 -61.51 44.59
CA SER A 81 105.15 -60.79 43.82
C SER A 81 105.80 -59.87 42.79
N PHE A 82 105.10 -59.63 41.68
CA PHE A 82 105.48 -58.65 40.67
C PHE A 82 104.22 -57.90 40.26
N THR A 83 104.20 -56.58 40.48
CA THR A 83 103.11 -55.69 40.15
C THR A 83 103.66 -54.48 39.39
N ILE A 84 102.94 -54.07 38.34
CA ILE A 84 103.27 -52.88 37.57
C ILE A 84 102.76 -51.68 38.36
N LYS A 85 103.63 -50.72 38.67
CA LYS A 85 103.21 -49.44 39.25
C LYS A 85 102.64 -48.55 38.15
N ASP A 86 103.51 -47.93 37.37
CA ASP A 86 103.13 -47.00 36.31
C ASP A 86 103.84 -47.32 35.00
N VAL A 87 103.18 -46.98 33.88
CA VAL A 87 103.72 -47.07 32.53
C VAL A 87 103.73 -45.65 31.97
N TYR A 88 104.93 -45.09 31.76
CA TYR A 88 105.12 -43.75 31.22
C TYR A 88 105.74 -43.82 29.83
N ASP A 89 105.18 -43.03 28.91
CA ASP A 89 105.74 -42.79 27.58
C ASP A 89 106.39 -41.39 27.51
N LYS A 90 107.47 -41.27 26.74
CA LYS A 90 108.16 -40.00 26.47
C LYS A 90 107.45 -39.13 25.41
N VAL A 91 106.67 -39.74 24.52
CA VAL A 91 106.08 -39.08 23.34
C VAL A 91 104.59 -38.75 23.53
N SER A 92 104.02 -39.01 24.71
CA SER A 92 102.63 -38.71 25.07
C SER A 92 101.57 -39.38 24.17
N TYR A 93 101.93 -40.51 23.54
CA TYR A 93 101.07 -41.29 22.65
C TYR A 93 99.78 -41.76 23.35
N LEU A 94 99.93 -42.30 24.57
CA LEU A 94 98.81 -42.78 25.39
C LEU A 94 97.78 -41.69 25.73
N SER A 95 98.21 -40.44 25.93
CA SER A 95 97.28 -39.33 26.21
C SER A 95 96.43 -38.96 24.99
N SER A 96 96.98 -39.12 23.79
CA SER A 96 96.31 -38.84 22.53
C SER A 96 95.28 -39.91 22.18
N LEU A 97 95.58 -41.19 22.46
CA LEU A 97 94.60 -42.28 22.37
C LEU A 97 93.37 -42.00 23.25
N GLY A 98 93.59 -41.60 24.51
CA GLY A 98 92.51 -41.24 25.43
C GLY A 98 91.61 -40.11 24.90
N LYS A 99 92.19 -39.04 24.36
CA LYS A 99 91.45 -37.90 23.78
C LYS A 99 90.51 -38.30 22.63
N THR A 100 90.90 -39.25 21.79
CA THR A 100 90.02 -39.71 20.71
C THR A 100 88.82 -40.48 21.25
N GLN A 101 89.02 -41.33 22.25
CA GLN A 101 87.94 -42.11 22.87
C GLN A 101 86.98 -41.21 23.67
N THR A 102 87.49 -40.23 24.44
CA THR A 102 86.61 -39.28 25.14
C THR A 102 85.82 -38.40 24.18
N ALA A 103 86.40 -38.01 23.04
CA ALA A 103 85.67 -37.26 22.00
C ALA A 103 84.60 -38.09 21.28
N VAL A 104 84.77 -39.41 21.16
CA VAL A 104 83.72 -40.32 20.66
C VAL A 104 82.59 -40.43 21.68
N VAL A 105 82.90 -40.75 22.94
CA VAL A 105 81.89 -40.88 24.01
C VAL A 105 81.11 -39.58 24.21
N GLN A 106 81.77 -38.42 24.17
CA GLN A 106 81.09 -37.13 24.26
C GLN A 106 80.15 -36.91 23.07
N ARG A 107 80.61 -37.17 21.83
CA ARG A 107 79.78 -37.04 20.63
C ARG A 107 78.55 -37.95 20.69
N ASP A 108 78.72 -39.19 21.11
CA ASP A 108 77.63 -40.16 21.17
C ASP A 108 76.62 -39.79 22.27
N ALA A 109 77.09 -39.22 23.39
CA ALA A 109 76.24 -38.62 24.42
C ALA A 109 75.47 -37.39 23.89
N ASP A 110 76.14 -36.47 23.18
CA ASP A 110 75.53 -35.28 22.59
C ASP A 110 74.47 -35.65 21.53
N ILE A 111 74.72 -36.70 20.72
CA ILE A 111 73.76 -37.28 19.78
C ILE A 111 72.54 -37.83 20.55
N GLY A 112 72.75 -38.62 21.59
CA GLY A 112 71.66 -39.19 22.40
C GLY A 112 70.79 -38.13 23.07
N VAL A 113 71.39 -37.02 23.55
CA VAL A 113 70.64 -35.86 24.07
C VAL A 113 69.84 -35.19 22.96
N ALA A 114 70.44 -34.91 21.80
CA ALA A 114 69.77 -34.25 20.69
C ALA A 114 68.62 -35.09 20.07
N GLU A 115 68.74 -36.42 20.08
CA GLU A 115 67.67 -37.33 19.67
C GLU A 115 66.53 -37.35 20.72
N ALA A 116 66.85 -37.44 22.01
CA ALA A 116 65.86 -37.38 23.07
C ALA A 116 65.08 -36.04 23.10
N GLU A 117 65.77 -34.91 22.89
CA GLU A 117 65.14 -33.59 22.77
C GLU A 117 64.26 -33.47 21.53
N ARG A 118 64.70 -34.00 20.38
CA ARG A 118 63.90 -34.04 19.14
C ARG A 118 62.62 -34.85 19.35
N ASP A 119 62.74 -36.06 19.91
CA ASP A 119 61.60 -36.95 20.11
C ASP A 119 60.64 -36.44 21.20
N ALA A 120 61.16 -35.72 22.20
CA ALA A 120 60.33 -34.97 23.15
C ALA A 120 59.58 -33.83 22.46
N GLY A 121 60.26 -33.03 21.63
CA GLY A 121 59.67 -31.91 20.90
C GLY A 121 58.62 -32.34 19.87
N ILE A 122 58.83 -33.44 19.16
CA ILE A 122 57.85 -34.03 18.22
C ILE A 122 56.58 -34.43 18.98
N ARG A 123 56.71 -35.24 20.04
CA ARG A 123 55.57 -35.68 20.85
C ARG A 123 54.85 -34.50 21.52
N GLU A 124 55.59 -33.53 22.04
CA GLU A 124 54.98 -32.32 22.61
C GLU A 124 54.19 -31.51 21.56
N ALA A 125 54.71 -31.40 20.34
CA ALA A 125 54.01 -30.75 19.23
C ALA A 125 52.75 -31.53 18.79
N GLU A 126 52.80 -32.87 18.76
CA GLU A 126 51.66 -33.74 18.47
C GLU A 126 50.56 -33.56 19.54
N TYR A 127 50.89 -33.72 20.82
CA TYR A 127 49.94 -33.50 21.92
C TYR A 127 49.38 -32.08 21.94
N LYS A 128 50.18 -31.06 21.59
CA LYS A 128 49.69 -29.68 21.44
C LYS A 128 48.68 -29.56 20.29
N ARG A 129 48.90 -30.22 19.15
CA ARG A 129 47.96 -30.21 18.01
C ARG A 129 46.65 -30.90 18.35
N GLU A 130 46.71 -32.09 18.95
CA GLU A 130 45.51 -32.82 19.40
C GLU A 130 44.73 -32.04 20.47
N MET A 131 45.42 -31.47 21.46
CA MET A 131 44.80 -30.65 22.51
C MET A 131 44.13 -29.39 21.95
N LEU A 132 44.71 -28.76 20.93
CA LEU A 132 44.10 -27.62 20.24
C LEU A 132 42.91 -28.04 19.38
N ASP A 133 42.99 -29.16 18.65
CA ASP A 133 41.88 -29.68 17.85
C ASP A 133 40.67 -30.01 18.75
N VAL A 134 40.87 -30.76 19.83
CA VAL A 134 39.81 -31.06 20.82
C VAL A 134 39.21 -29.78 21.43
N LYS A 135 40.03 -28.75 21.69
CA LYS A 135 39.54 -27.43 22.15
C LYS A 135 38.69 -26.76 21.08
N PHE A 136 39.16 -26.64 19.84
CA PHE A 136 38.38 -26.03 18.76
C PHE A 136 37.09 -26.82 18.45
N MET A 137 37.11 -28.14 18.54
CA MET A 137 35.91 -29.00 18.46
C MET A 137 34.94 -28.78 19.62
N ALA A 138 35.42 -28.43 20.82
CA ALA A 138 34.56 -28.07 21.94
C ALA A 138 33.99 -26.65 21.78
N ASP A 139 34.83 -25.68 21.42
CA ASP A 139 34.46 -24.27 21.23
C ASP A 139 33.45 -24.09 20.09
N THR A 140 33.62 -24.82 18.97
CA THR A 140 32.64 -24.86 17.87
C THR A 140 31.28 -25.40 18.33
N LYS A 141 31.25 -26.54 19.03
CA LYS A 141 30.01 -27.09 19.61
C LYS A 141 29.34 -26.13 20.59
N VAL A 142 30.11 -25.41 21.40
CA VAL A 142 29.60 -24.38 22.31
C VAL A 142 29.04 -23.18 21.54
N ALA A 143 29.72 -22.73 20.48
CA ALA A 143 29.25 -21.64 19.62
C ALA A 143 27.98 -22.02 18.85
N ASP A 144 27.91 -23.22 18.30
CA ASP A 144 26.73 -23.75 17.61
C ASP A 144 25.54 -23.89 18.56
N SER A 145 25.77 -24.39 19.79
CA SER A 145 24.73 -24.50 20.82
C SER A 145 24.22 -23.13 21.25
N LYS A 146 25.11 -22.13 21.43
CA LYS A 146 24.74 -20.73 21.72
C LYS A 146 23.93 -20.13 20.57
N ARG A 147 24.39 -20.27 19.32
CA ARG A 147 23.69 -19.79 18.13
C ARG A 147 22.30 -20.43 18.00
N ALA A 148 22.17 -21.73 18.23
CA ALA A 148 20.89 -22.43 18.21
C ALA A 148 19.93 -21.90 19.29
N PHE A 149 20.42 -21.70 20.52
CA PHE A 149 19.66 -21.11 21.61
C PHE A 149 19.22 -19.66 21.31
N GLU A 150 20.10 -18.83 20.75
CA GLU A 150 19.80 -17.46 20.36
C GLU A 150 18.78 -17.39 19.22
N MET A 151 18.88 -18.27 18.22
CA MET A 151 17.87 -18.38 17.15
C MET A 151 16.50 -18.81 17.69
N GLN A 152 16.45 -19.78 18.62
CA GLN A 152 15.19 -20.17 19.27
C GLN A 152 14.61 -19.03 20.12
N LYS A 153 15.45 -18.36 20.92
CA LYS A 153 15.04 -17.19 21.71
C LYS A 153 14.49 -16.06 20.84
N ALA A 154 15.10 -15.80 19.69
CA ALA A 154 14.62 -14.83 18.71
C ALA A 154 13.29 -15.24 18.06
N ALA A 155 13.13 -16.53 17.72
CA ALA A 155 11.87 -17.05 17.18
C ALA A 155 10.72 -16.93 18.20
N PHE A 156 10.95 -17.31 19.46
CA PHE A 156 9.95 -17.15 20.52
C PHE A 156 9.66 -15.68 20.82
N SER A 157 10.65 -14.78 20.82
CA SER A 157 10.39 -13.35 21.02
C SER A 157 9.60 -12.75 19.86
N GLN A 158 9.86 -13.16 18.62
CA GLN A 158 9.06 -12.78 17.45
C GLN A 158 7.61 -13.28 17.60
N GLU A 159 7.40 -14.53 18.01
CA GLU A 159 6.04 -15.05 18.22
C GLU A 159 5.31 -14.31 19.35
N ILE A 160 5.95 -14.11 20.51
CA ILE A 160 5.40 -13.32 21.61
C ILE A 160 5.04 -11.89 21.15
N ASN A 161 5.90 -11.24 20.37
CA ASN A 161 5.64 -9.91 19.82
C ASN A 161 4.43 -9.92 18.86
N ILE A 162 4.31 -10.92 17.98
CA ILE A 162 3.15 -11.09 17.09
C ILE A 162 1.87 -11.28 17.91
N LYS A 163 1.88 -12.16 18.93
CA LYS A 163 0.71 -12.39 19.79
C LYS A 163 0.34 -11.16 20.62
N THR A 164 1.34 -10.40 21.09
CA THR A 164 1.14 -9.16 21.85
C THR A 164 0.55 -8.06 20.99
N ALA A 165 1.08 -7.87 19.77
CA ALA A 165 0.52 -6.93 18.79
C ALA A 165 -0.91 -7.34 18.35
N GLN A 166 -1.16 -8.64 18.15
CA GLN A 166 -2.51 -9.16 17.89
C GLN A 166 -3.48 -8.88 19.06
N ALA A 167 -3.03 -9.03 20.31
CA ALA A 167 -3.85 -8.74 21.48
C ALA A 167 -4.14 -7.23 21.62
N GLN A 168 -3.16 -6.37 21.36
CA GLN A 168 -3.33 -4.91 21.33
C GLN A 168 -4.32 -4.48 20.24
N LEU A 169 -4.12 -4.93 19.01
CA LEU A 169 -5.04 -4.65 17.89
C LEU A 169 -6.46 -5.19 18.16
N ALA A 170 -6.59 -6.35 18.80
CA ALA A 170 -7.89 -6.89 19.19
C ALA A 170 -8.58 -6.01 20.26
N TYR A 171 -7.83 -5.50 21.25
CA TYR A 171 -8.34 -4.60 22.27
C TYR A 171 -8.79 -3.26 21.66
N GLU A 172 -7.95 -2.64 20.82
CA GLU A 172 -8.28 -1.41 20.09
C GLU A 172 -9.50 -1.58 19.17
N LEU A 173 -9.58 -2.69 18.43
CA LEU A 173 -10.71 -3.00 17.57
C LEU A 173 -12.02 -3.19 18.36
N GLN A 174 -11.97 -3.78 19.55
CA GLN A 174 -13.16 -3.89 20.41
C GLN A 174 -13.56 -2.53 20.99
N GLY A 175 -12.60 -1.70 21.43
CA GLY A 175 -12.88 -0.33 21.85
C GLY A 175 -13.54 0.50 20.74
N ALA A 176 -13.02 0.42 19.51
CA ALA A 176 -13.59 1.10 18.36
C ALA A 176 -15.00 0.59 17.99
N LYS A 177 -15.25 -0.73 18.09
CA LYS A 177 -16.59 -1.31 17.90
C LYS A 177 -17.57 -0.84 18.96
N GLU A 178 -17.18 -0.82 20.23
CA GLU A 178 -18.04 -0.36 21.31
C GLU A 178 -18.37 1.13 21.15
N GLN A 179 -17.38 1.94 20.77
CA GLN A 179 -17.60 3.36 20.49
C GLN A 179 -18.45 3.61 19.23
N GLN A 180 -18.43 2.72 18.23
CA GLN A 180 -19.39 2.73 17.13
C GLN A 180 -20.82 2.44 17.61
N LYS A 181 -21.03 1.46 18.51
CA LYS A 181 -22.36 1.20 19.10
C LYS A 181 -22.84 2.40 19.93
N ILE A 182 -22.00 2.92 20.82
CA ILE A 182 -22.33 4.10 21.64
C ILE A 182 -22.79 5.26 20.74
N ARG A 183 -22.07 5.51 19.63
CA ARG A 183 -22.48 6.53 18.65
C ARG A 183 -23.81 6.21 17.94
N GLN A 184 -24.10 4.93 17.66
CA GLN A 184 -25.39 4.54 17.07
C GLN A 184 -26.54 4.81 18.04
N GLU A 185 -26.38 4.45 19.31
CA GLU A 185 -27.34 4.74 20.39
C GLU A 185 -27.50 6.25 20.62
N GLU A 186 -26.41 7.02 20.62
CA GLU A 186 -26.43 8.50 20.70
C GLU A 186 -27.25 9.12 19.57
N ILE A 187 -27.04 8.66 18.33
CA ILE A 187 -27.81 9.12 17.16
C ILE A 187 -29.28 8.71 17.25
N GLU A 188 -29.59 7.51 17.76
CA GLU A 188 -30.98 7.09 17.96
C GLU A 188 -31.68 7.96 19.02
N ILE A 189 -31.01 8.28 20.12
CA ILE A 189 -31.50 9.23 21.13
C ILE A 189 -31.73 10.62 20.49
N GLU A 190 -30.80 11.13 19.68
CA GLU A 190 -30.96 12.41 18.97
C GLU A 190 -32.17 12.39 18.00
N VAL A 191 -32.34 11.31 17.23
CA VAL A 191 -33.47 11.15 16.31
C VAL A 191 -34.79 11.11 17.07
N VAL A 192 -34.86 10.42 18.21
CA VAL A 192 -36.06 10.39 19.06
C VAL A 192 -36.33 11.77 19.68
N GLN A 193 -35.30 12.52 20.09
CA GLN A 193 -35.45 13.89 20.58
C GLN A 193 -35.97 14.83 19.49
N ARG A 194 -35.38 14.81 18.28
CA ARG A 194 -35.85 15.63 17.16
C ARG A 194 -37.25 15.27 16.69
N ARG A 195 -37.62 13.98 16.65
CA ARG A 195 -39.02 13.58 16.37
C ARG A 195 -39.98 14.20 17.37
N LYS A 196 -39.70 14.11 18.68
CA LYS A 196 -40.53 14.75 19.71
C LYS A 196 -40.60 16.28 19.60
N GLN A 197 -39.54 16.94 19.14
CA GLN A 197 -39.57 18.38 18.86
C GLN A 197 -40.49 18.69 17.67
N ILE A 198 -40.36 17.96 16.57
CA ILE A 198 -41.25 18.09 15.40
C ILE A 198 -42.71 17.80 15.80
N ASP A 199 -42.97 16.76 16.60
CA ASP A 199 -44.30 16.44 17.10
C ASP A 199 -44.92 17.61 17.89
N VAL A 200 -44.12 18.29 18.73
CA VAL A 200 -44.55 19.48 19.49
C VAL A 200 -44.77 20.68 18.57
N GLU A 201 -43.85 20.95 17.64
CA GLU A 201 -43.97 22.02 16.65
C GLU A 201 -45.22 21.83 15.76
N GLU A 202 -45.53 20.60 15.34
CA GLU A 202 -46.76 20.28 14.61
C GLU A 202 -48.01 20.55 15.45
N GLN A 203 -48.03 20.19 16.74
CA GLN A 203 -49.15 20.54 17.63
C GLN A 203 -49.28 22.06 17.83
N GLU A 204 -48.17 22.79 17.92
CA GLU A 204 -48.18 24.25 17.99
C GLU A 204 -48.71 24.90 16.71
N VAL A 205 -48.32 24.40 15.53
CA VAL A 205 -48.87 24.82 14.23
C VAL A 205 -50.37 24.53 14.13
N ILE A 206 -50.82 23.35 14.60
CA ILE A 206 -52.25 23.00 14.62
C ILE A 206 -53.04 23.92 15.56
N ARG A 207 -52.47 24.30 16.72
CA ARG A 207 -53.09 25.28 17.63
C ARG A 207 -53.14 26.67 16.96
N MET A 208 -52.04 27.10 16.37
CA MET A 208 -51.91 28.38 15.66
C MET A 208 -52.89 28.52 14.49
N ASP A 209 -53.04 27.52 13.62
CA ASP A 209 -54.00 27.59 12.51
C ASP A 209 -55.44 27.63 13.01
N LYS A 210 -55.79 26.90 14.08
CA LYS A 210 -57.12 27.03 14.73
C LYS A 210 -57.36 28.43 15.28
N GLU A 211 -56.36 29.05 15.90
CA GLU A 211 -56.43 30.43 16.39
C GLU A 211 -56.54 31.45 15.25
N LEU A 212 -55.84 31.25 14.12
CA LEU A 212 -55.95 32.08 12.91
C LEU A 212 -57.29 31.89 12.18
N ILE A 213 -57.82 30.66 12.12
CA ILE A 213 -59.17 30.37 11.61
C ILE A 213 -60.20 31.15 12.44
N ALA A 214 -60.13 31.07 13.77
CA ALA A 214 -61.04 31.77 14.67
C ALA A 214 -60.92 33.30 14.62
N THR A 215 -59.70 33.83 14.58
CA THR A 215 -59.45 35.27 14.76
C THR A 215 -59.46 36.06 13.45
N VAL A 216 -59.08 35.43 12.33
CA VAL A 216 -58.90 36.12 11.04
C VAL A 216 -59.83 35.58 9.96
N LYS A 217 -59.85 34.26 9.72
CA LYS A 217 -60.64 33.70 8.59
C LYS A 217 -62.15 33.84 8.83
N LEU A 218 -62.66 33.40 9.99
CA LEU A 218 -64.08 33.46 10.31
C LEU A 218 -64.69 34.88 10.27
N PRO A 219 -64.09 35.93 10.85
CA PRO A 219 -64.62 37.29 10.70
C PRO A 219 -64.48 37.82 9.27
N ALA A 220 -63.38 37.53 8.56
CA ALA A 220 -63.22 37.94 7.16
C ALA A 220 -64.23 37.26 6.22
N GLU A 221 -64.56 35.98 6.45
CA GLU A 221 -65.61 35.24 5.76
C GLU A 221 -66.99 35.82 6.08
N ALA A 222 -67.28 36.15 7.35
CA ALA A 222 -68.52 36.79 7.75
C ALA A 222 -68.70 38.20 7.13
N GLU A 223 -67.64 39.00 7.07
CA GLU A 223 -67.64 40.30 6.40
C GLU A 223 -67.78 40.17 4.88
N ALA A 224 -67.10 39.21 4.26
CA ALA A 224 -67.21 38.93 2.83
C ALA A 224 -68.63 38.48 2.45
N HIS A 225 -69.24 37.57 3.21
CA HIS A 225 -70.63 37.15 3.02
C HIS A 225 -71.60 38.33 3.21
N ARG A 226 -71.44 39.13 4.27
CA ARG A 226 -72.26 40.34 4.48
C ARG A 226 -72.13 41.33 3.32
N MET A 227 -70.93 41.51 2.76
CA MET A 227 -70.71 42.39 1.61
C MET A 227 -71.30 41.80 0.32
N GLN A 228 -71.25 40.47 0.13
CA GLN A 228 -71.93 39.78 -0.96
C GLN A 228 -73.45 39.98 -0.87
N GLU A 229 -74.07 39.77 0.29
CA GLU A 229 -75.52 40.00 0.50
C GLU A 229 -75.93 41.45 0.22
N ILE A 230 -75.13 42.43 0.66
CA ILE A 230 -75.37 43.85 0.35
C ILE A 230 -75.28 44.08 -1.16
N ALA A 231 -74.23 43.59 -1.82
CA ALA A 231 -74.03 43.75 -3.27
C ALA A 231 -75.11 43.02 -4.10
N GLU A 232 -75.60 41.87 -3.64
CA GLU A 232 -76.75 41.17 -4.25
C GLU A 232 -78.05 41.93 -4.03
N GLY A 233 -78.29 42.45 -2.82
CA GLY A 233 -79.41 43.33 -2.53
C GLY A 233 -79.41 44.60 -3.39
N GLU A 234 -78.24 45.18 -3.65
CA GLU A 234 -78.07 46.32 -4.56
C GLU A 234 -78.30 45.95 -6.02
N LYS A 235 -77.76 44.83 -6.50
CA LYS A 235 -78.05 44.30 -7.84
C LYS A 235 -79.55 44.05 -8.03
N VAL A 236 -80.22 43.43 -7.06
CA VAL A 236 -81.67 43.20 -7.11
C VAL A 236 -82.44 44.52 -7.12
N LYS A 237 -82.07 45.51 -6.29
CA LYS A 237 -82.66 46.86 -6.34
C LYS A 237 -82.48 47.51 -7.71
N GLN A 238 -81.27 47.46 -8.29
CA GLN A 238 -80.98 48.02 -9.61
C GLN A 238 -81.78 47.33 -10.72
N VAL A 239 -81.88 46.00 -10.70
CA VAL A 239 -82.70 45.23 -11.65
C VAL A 239 -84.20 45.56 -11.49
N LEU A 240 -84.70 45.74 -10.28
CA LEU A 240 -86.08 46.13 -10.02
C LEU A 240 -86.37 47.57 -10.50
N ILE A 241 -85.44 48.51 -10.29
CA ILE A 241 -85.55 49.89 -10.80
C ILE A 241 -85.54 49.89 -12.32
N ALA A 242 -84.55 49.24 -12.96
CA ALA A 242 -84.44 49.14 -14.41
C ALA A 242 -85.67 48.46 -15.04
N ARG A 243 -86.24 47.45 -14.36
CA ARG A 243 -87.51 46.82 -14.78
C ARG A 243 -88.70 47.77 -14.63
N ALA A 244 -88.81 48.51 -13.53
CA ALA A 244 -89.88 49.48 -13.33
C ALA A 244 -89.79 50.65 -14.33
N GLU A 245 -88.59 51.10 -14.66
CA GLU A 245 -88.33 52.08 -15.73
C GLU A 245 -88.68 51.51 -17.10
N GLY A 246 -88.29 50.27 -17.40
CA GLY A 246 -88.68 49.56 -18.62
C GLY A 246 -90.21 49.41 -18.75
N GLU A 247 -90.91 49.04 -17.68
CA GLU A 247 -92.37 48.96 -17.65
C GLU A 247 -93.03 50.35 -17.76
N LYS A 248 -92.41 51.41 -17.22
CA LYS A 248 -92.85 52.80 -17.39
C LYS A 248 -92.69 53.26 -18.85
N ILE A 249 -91.54 53.03 -19.47
CA ILE A 249 -91.28 53.36 -20.87
C ILE A 249 -92.24 52.58 -21.78
N ARG A 250 -92.48 51.30 -21.50
CA ARG A 250 -93.48 50.50 -22.22
C ARG A 250 -94.88 51.09 -22.12
N LYS A 251 -95.35 51.47 -20.94
CA LYS A 251 -96.68 52.08 -20.77
C LYS A 251 -96.81 53.44 -21.45
N ILE A 252 -95.72 54.23 -21.47
CA ILE A 252 -95.66 55.50 -22.21
C ILE A 252 -95.72 55.21 -23.72
N GLY A 253 -94.90 54.29 -24.24
CA GLY A 253 -94.90 53.91 -25.65
C GLY A 253 -96.22 53.25 -26.11
N GLU A 254 -96.87 52.46 -25.26
CA GLU A 254 -98.22 51.91 -25.48
C GLU A 254 -99.27 53.04 -25.54
N ALA A 255 -99.17 54.06 -24.67
CA ALA A 255 -100.04 55.23 -24.72
C ALA A 255 -99.77 56.13 -25.95
N GLU A 256 -98.51 56.36 -26.31
CA GLU A 256 -98.11 57.10 -27.52
C GLU A 256 -98.56 56.37 -28.78
N ALA A 257 -98.42 55.04 -28.85
CA ALA A 257 -98.93 54.22 -29.94
C ALA A 257 -100.46 54.34 -30.08
N LEU A 258 -101.21 54.30 -28.97
CA LEU A 258 -102.66 54.53 -28.99
C LEU A 258 -103.04 55.94 -29.45
N VAL A 259 -102.27 56.97 -29.08
CA VAL A 259 -102.47 58.35 -29.55
C VAL A 259 -102.17 58.46 -31.05
N ILE A 260 -101.08 57.85 -31.54
CA ILE A 260 -100.73 57.82 -32.97
C ILE A 260 -101.77 57.02 -33.76
N GLU A 261 -102.27 55.90 -33.24
CA GLU A 261 -103.39 55.16 -33.86
C GLU A 261 -104.67 55.99 -33.93
N ALA A 262 -105.00 56.75 -32.88
CA ALA A 262 -106.17 57.61 -32.85
C ALA A 262 -106.04 58.78 -33.86
N ILE A 263 -104.85 59.40 -33.94
CA ILE A 263 -104.54 60.41 -34.96
C ILE A 263 -104.61 59.79 -36.36
N GLY A 264 -103.98 58.63 -36.58
CA GLY A 264 -104.00 57.93 -37.86
C GLY A 264 -105.40 57.49 -38.31
N LYS A 265 -106.27 57.06 -37.39
CA LYS A 265 -107.70 56.81 -37.66
C LYS A 265 -108.43 58.10 -38.02
N ALA A 266 -108.24 59.18 -37.27
CA ALA A 266 -108.85 60.48 -37.55
C ALA A 266 -108.34 61.10 -38.87
N GLU A 267 -107.08 60.88 -39.24
CA GLU A 267 -106.51 61.27 -40.53
C GLU A 267 -107.03 60.41 -41.67
N ALA A 268 -107.15 59.09 -41.49
CA ALA A 268 -107.78 58.20 -42.46
C ALA A 268 -109.26 58.55 -42.69
N GLU A 269 -110.00 58.91 -41.64
CA GLU A 269 -111.38 59.43 -41.73
C GLU A 269 -111.44 60.79 -42.42
N LYS A 270 -110.55 61.73 -42.09
CA LYS A 270 -110.42 63.01 -42.83
C LYS A 270 -110.05 62.78 -44.30
N MET A 271 -109.22 61.79 -44.63
CA MET A 271 -108.89 61.45 -46.02
C MET A 271 -110.07 60.81 -46.75
N LYS A 272 -110.86 59.94 -46.09
CA LYS A 272 -112.12 59.40 -46.65
C LYS A 272 -113.12 60.51 -46.93
N LEU A 273 -113.36 61.39 -45.96
CA LEU A 273 -114.26 62.56 -46.13
C LEU A 273 -113.77 63.51 -47.23
N LYS A 274 -112.45 63.74 -47.34
CA LYS A 274 -111.86 64.46 -48.48
C LYS A 274 -112.11 63.72 -49.80
N ALA A 275 -111.91 62.41 -49.86
CA ALA A 275 -112.14 61.60 -51.05
C ALA A 275 -113.62 61.63 -51.47
N GLU A 276 -114.56 61.54 -50.53
CA GLU A 276 -116.00 61.68 -50.76
C GLU A 276 -116.38 63.08 -51.24
N ALA A 277 -115.80 64.13 -50.68
CA ALA A 277 -115.95 65.49 -51.20
C ALA A 277 -115.40 65.59 -52.64
N TYR A 278 -114.23 65.02 -52.94
CA TYR A 278 -113.67 64.95 -54.29
C TYR A 278 -114.47 64.07 -55.26
N GLN A 279 -115.34 63.17 -54.78
CA GLN A 279 -116.30 62.45 -55.63
C GLN A 279 -117.50 63.32 -56.01
N GLN A 280 -117.98 64.18 -55.10
CA GLN A 280 -119.11 65.09 -55.38
C GLN A 280 -118.69 66.29 -56.26
N TYR A 281 -117.40 66.63 -56.29
CA TYR A 281 -116.85 67.51 -57.32
C TYR A 281 -116.85 66.81 -58.69
N GLY A 282 -117.81 67.18 -59.54
CA GLY A 282 -117.97 66.67 -60.91
C GLY A 282 -116.72 66.88 -61.79
N GLU A 283 -116.68 66.17 -62.93
CA GLU A 283 -115.47 65.90 -63.72
C GLU A 283 -114.62 67.13 -64.10
N ALA A 284 -115.24 68.31 -64.24
CA ALA A 284 -114.54 69.58 -64.49
C ALA A 284 -113.58 70.02 -63.38
N ALA A 285 -113.85 69.71 -62.11
CA ALA A 285 -113.01 70.12 -60.97
C ALA A 285 -111.77 69.23 -60.80
N LYS A 286 -111.84 67.97 -61.23
CA LYS A 286 -110.72 67.02 -61.21
C LYS A 286 -109.62 67.45 -62.19
N MET A 287 -109.97 68.13 -63.29
CA MET A 287 -109.02 68.73 -64.24
C MET A 287 -108.22 69.90 -63.65
N ALA A 288 -108.83 70.74 -62.82
CA ALA A 288 -108.17 71.91 -62.22
C ALA A 288 -107.09 71.51 -61.19
N LEU A 289 -107.37 70.50 -60.36
CA LEU A 289 -106.41 69.98 -59.37
C LEU A 289 -105.16 69.36 -60.01
N VAL A 290 -105.27 68.76 -61.21
CA VAL A 290 -104.12 68.26 -61.96
C VAL A 290 -103.24 69.42 -62.48
N LEU A 291 -103.85 70.54 -62.86
CA LEU A 291 -103.13 71.75 -63.29
C LEU A 291 -102.43 72.48 -62.14
N ASP A 292 -103.00 72.49 -60.93
CA ASP A 292 -102.39 73.11 -59.73
C ASP A 292 -101.34 72.21 -59.04
N ALA A 293 -101.34 70.89 -59.28
CA ALA A 293 -100.31 69.98 -58.77
C ALA A 293 -99.03 69.93 -59.65
N LEU A 294 -99.15 70.32 -60.93
CA LEU A 294 -98.04 70.35 -61.89
C LEU A 294 -96.78 71.16 -61.47
N PRO A 295 -96.85 72.25 -60.66
CA PRO A 295 -95.65 72.94 -60.16
C PRO A 295 -94.80 72.12 -59.18
N GLN A 296 -95.36 71.11 -58.50
CA GLN A 296 -94.63 70.33 -57.49
C GLN A 296 -93.83 69.19 -58.12
N VAL A 297 -94.36 68.56 -59.18
CA VAL A 297 -93.61 67.57 -59.99
C VAL A 297 -92.38 68.22 -60.64
N ARG A 298 -92.43 69.51 -61.00
CA ARG A 298 -91.26 70.25 -61.52
C ARG A 298 -90.15 70.49 -60.48
N ARG A 299 -90.45 70.48 -59.17
CA ARG A 299 -89.39 70.50 -58.13
C ARG A 299 -88.78 69.13 -57.91
N LEU A 300 -89.57 68.05 -57.96
CA LEU A 300 -89.07 66.68 -57.82
C LEU A 300 -88.29 66.21 -59.07
N MET A 301 -88.69 66.62 -60.28
CA MET A 301 -87.84 66.49 -61.48
C MET A 301 -86.73 67.56 -61.57
N GLY A 302 -86.55 68.39 -60.53
CA GLY A 302 -85.43 69.30 -60.33
C GLY A 302 -84.33 68.75 -59.41
N MET A 303 -84.52 67.58 -58.80
CA MET A 303 -83.50 66.88 -58.00
C MET A 303 -83.35 65.43 -58.48
N GLY A 304 -82.87 65.27 -59.70
CA GLY A 304 -82.28 64.02 -60.16
C GLY A 304 -80.78 63.99 -59.86
N GLY A 305 -80.30 62.94 -59.19
CA GLY A 305 -78.87 62.59 -59.13
C GLY A 305 -78.32 62.29 -57.72
N GLY A 306 -77.77 61.08 -57.54
CA GLY A 306 -76.94 60.67 -56.39
C GLY A 306 -77.75 60.24 -55.15
N GLU A 307 -78.10 58.97 -54.99
CA GLU A 307 -77.25 57.87 -54.46
C GLU A 307 -76.77 57.99 -53.01
N ARG A 308 -77.33 57.09 -52.18
CA ARG A 308 -76.73 56.36 -51.04
C ARG A 308 -76.48 57.10 -49.72
N GLU A 309 -77.00 56.47 -48.66
CA GLU A 309 -76.37 56.22 -47.35
C GLU A 309 -75.69 57.43 -46.69
N SER A 310 -76.34 58.11 -45.73
CA SER A 310 -76.26 57.75 -44.30
C SER A 310 -74.90 57.13 -43.89
N CYS A 311 -74.06 57.75 -43.05
CA CYS A 311 -74.35 58.68 -41.96
C CYS A 311 -73.33 59.82 -41.86
N LEU A 312 -73.81 61.03 -41.63
CA LEU A 312 -73.06 62.23 -41.25
C LEU A 312 -73.78 62.91 -40.06
N PRO A 313 -73.10 63.73 -39.24
CA PRO A 313 -72.79 63.28 -37.89
C PRO A 313 -73.64 63.93 -36.79
N LEU A 314 -73.71 63.24 -35.66
CA LEU A 314 -74.17 63.81 -34.39
C LEU A 314 -73.34 65.05 -34.03
N SER A 315 -74.01 66.21 -34.04
CA SER A 315 -73.53 67.47 -33.48
C SER A 315 -74.76 68.38 -33.22
N PRO A 316 -74.70 69.39 -32.32
CA PRO A 316 -73.60 69.80 -31.46
C PRO A 316 -74.05 70.02 -29.98
N TRP A 317 -73.95 69.00 -29.13
CA TRP A 317 -73.85 69.17 -27.66
C TRP A 317 -72.56 68.55 -27.13
N GLY A 318 -71.48 68.75 -27.90
CA GLY A 318 -70.12 68.38 -27.53
C GLY A 318 -69.43 69.45 -26.70
N LEU A 319 -69.83 69.60 -25.44
CA LEU A 319 -68.95 70.06 -24.37
C LEU A 319 -68.30 68.78 -23.82
N ARG A 320 -67.10 68.37 -24.22
CA ARG A 320 -65.81 69.09 -24.13
C ARG A 320 -65.58 69.57 -22.70
N LEU A 321 -64.89 68.72 -21.94
CA LEU A 321 -64.16 69.10 -20.74
C LEU A 321 -63.09 70.11 -21.17
N ASP A 322 -63.24 71.37 -20.80
CA ASP A 322 -62.19 72.37 -21.03
C ASP A 322 -61.15 72.32 -19.89
N PRO A 323 -59.84 72.39 -20.22
CA PRO A 323 -58.75 72.53 -19.27
C PRO A 323 -58.51 74.01 -18.91
N ASP A 324 -57.39 74.27 -18.22
CA ASP A 324 -56.86 75.57 -17.78
C ASP A 324 -57.62 76.18 -16.57
N THR A 325 -56.99 76.45 -15.42
CA THR A 325 -55.69 77.11 -15.19
C THR A 325 -55.06 76.66 -13.85
N LEU A 326 -53.83 76.12 -13.78
CA LEU A 326 -52.46 76.72 -13.86
C LEU A 326 -51.94 77.29 -12.50
N PRO A 327 -50.62 77.53 -12.29
CA PRO A 327 -49.49 76.58 -12.39
C PRO A 327 -48.42 76.74 -11.27
N SER A 328 -47.35 75.93 -11.23
CA SER A 328 -45.95 76.39 -11.01
C SER A 328 -44.90 75.27 -11.09
N LEU A 329 -43.64 75.67 -11.39
CA LEU A 329 -42.37 74.92 -11.28
C LEU A 329 -42.21 73.69 -12.21
N SER A 330 -41.58 73.76 -13.39
CA SER A 330 -40.18 74.12 -13.77
C SER A 330 -39.23 72.93 -13.89
N LEU A 331 -38.62 72.76 -15.06
CA LEU A 331 -37.48 71.86 -15.29
C LEU A 331 -36.29 72.22 -14.40
N SER A 332 -35.60 71.22 -13.87
CA SER A 332 -34.13 71.24 -13.80
C SER A 332 -33.52 69.84 -13.87
N LEU A 333 -32.34 69.80 -14.47
CA LEU A 333 -31.17 68.92 -14.27
C LEU A 333 -31.19 68.02 -13.02
N SER A 334 -30.55 66.84 -12.95
CA SER A 334 -29.62 66.11 -13.84
C SER A 334 -29.20 64.77 -13.20
N LEU A 335 -28.39 63.94 -13.90
CA LEU A 335 -27.38 62.98 -13.37
C LEU A 335 -27.59 62.49 -11.90
N SER A 336 -27.92 61.23 -11.60
CA SER A 336 -27.06 60.02 -11.67
C SER A 336 -27.91 58.81 -11.18
N ASP A 337 -27.56 57.52 -11.25
CA ASP A 337 -26.40 56.76 -11.76
C ASP A 337 -26.95 55.41 -12.32
N CYS A 338 -26.44 54.83 -13.41
CA CYS A 338 -25.27 53.94 -13.52
C CYS A 338 -25.44 52.50 -12.95
N CYS A 339 -25.60 51.55 -13.89
CA CYS A 339 -24.94 50.22 -13.94
C CYS A 339 -25.27 49.15 -12.86
N GLN A 340 -25.20 47.84 -13.14
CA GLN A 340 -24.56 47.13 -14.26
C GLN A 340 -25.14 45.72 -14.49
N GLY A 341 -25.02 45.23 -15.74
CA GLY A 341 -25.42 43.86 -16.13
C GLY A 341 -25.10 43.55 -17.59
N GLY A 342 -23.82 43.67 -17.99
CA GLY A 342 -23.37 43.45 -19.37
C GLY A 342 -22.88 42.01 -19.64
N ARG A 343 -22.24 41.69 -20.76
CA ARG A 343 -21.94 42.46 -21.99
C ARG A 343 -21.59 41.45 -23.12
N THR A 344 -21.90 41.73 -24.38
CA THR A 344 -21.56 40.86 -25.53
C THR A 344 -20.44 41.43 -26.43
N SER A 345 -19.52 40.55 -26.83
CA SER A 345 -18.75 40.48 -28.09
C SER A 345 -17.84 41.62 -28.63
N LEU A 346 -16.56 41.21 -28.85
CA LEU A 346 -15.70 41.41 -30.05
C LEU A 346 -14.97 42.74 -30.38
N LYS A 347 -13.63 42.61 -30.38
CA LYS A 347 -12.59 43.11 -31.33
C LYS A 347 -12.49 44.60 -31.74
N GLY A 348 -11.29 45.14 -31.48
CA GLY A 348 -10.31 45.45 -32.54
C GLY A 348 -10.14 46.92 -32.95
N GLY A 349 -8.93 47.45 -32.76
CA GLY A 349 -8.51 48.81 -33.15
C GLY A 349 -7.21 49.16 -32.47
#